data_AF-A0A3G2L5V5-F1
#
_entry.id   AF-A0A3G2L5V5-F1
#
_cell.length_a   1.000
_cell.length_b   1.000
_cell.length_c   1.000
_cell.angle_alpha   90.00
_cell.angle_beta   90.00
_cell.angle_gamma   90.00
#
_symmetry.space_group_name_H-M   'P 1'
#
loop_
_entity.id
_entity.type
_entity.pdbx_description
1 polymer ?
#
loop_
_entity_poly.entity_id
_entity_poly.type
_entity_poly.pdbx_seq_one_letter_code
_entity_poly.pdbx_strand_id
1 'polypeptide(L)'
;MDSWSTVCPAISRSFSKKLDYEARYIQPEEKGKVLSWRFAYHPEHWHFGAAYTKAFDTERFLFPKELGRDHFFTSIPRSRLEGLGDADVFTLSGDYDFNIKGLTFGLEFTEVLGTRIDGFAFNKYNSDEYYQVNTRLHYEMHGFLEGLNFDVLYVLKENLNNTESSKVFNQSNFHQINFVTNYIF
;
A
#
# COMPACT_ATOMS: atom_id res chain seq x y z
N MET A 1 -32.75 30.15 -7.04
CA MET A 1 -32.33 29.22 -8.11
C MET A 1 -31.29 28.31 -7.49
N ASP A 2 -31.78 27.22 -6.94
CA ASP A 2 -30.97 26.14 -6.39
C ASP A 2 -30.24 25.43 -7.54
N SER A 3 -28.95 25.19 -7.38
CA SER A 3 -28.35 24.01 -7.99
C SER A 3 -27.36 23.40 -7.02
N TRP A 4 -27.69 22.18 -6.64
CA TRP A 4 -26.93 21.30 -5.80
C TRP A 4 -25.65 20.89 -6.52
N SER A 5 -24.48 21.22 -5.98
CA SER A 5 -23.24 20.53 -6.28
C SER A 5 -22.57 20.08 -4.97
N THR A 6 -22.97 18.86 -4.60
CA THR A 6 -22.14 17.82 -3.98
C THR A 6 -21.43 18.20 -2.68
N VAL A 7 -22.16 17.95 -1.60
CA VAL A 7 -21.64 17.73 -0.25
C VAL A 7 -20.71 16.52 -0.27
N CYS A 8 -19.41 16.76 -0.40
CA CYS A 8 -18.41 15.93 0.24
C CYS A 8 -17.91 16.78 1.42
N PRO A 9 -17.92 16.31 2.68
CA PRO A 9 -17.36 17.07 3.79
C PRO A 9 -15.83 17.00 3.67
N ALA A 10 -15.28 17.59 2.61
CA ALA A 10 -13.91 18.05 2.62
C ALA A 10 -13.82 18.97 3.84
N ILE A 11 -12.95 18.63 4.80
CA ILE A 11 -12.54 19.56 5.84
C ILE A 11 -12.33 20.90 5.13
N SER A 12 -13.17 21.88 5.44
CA SER A 12 -13.19 23.10 4.64
C SER A 12 -11.77 23.66 4.63
N ARG A 13 -11.26 24.07 3.47
CA ARG A 13 -9.90 24.65 3.38
C ARG A 13 -9.71 25.80 4.38
N SER A 14 -10.81 26.46 4.79
CA SER A 14 -10.84 27.48 5.83
C SER A 14 -10.59 26.94 7.25
N PHE A 15 -10.97 25.70 7.57
CA PHE A 15 -10.69 25.06 8.86
C PHE A 15 -9.24 24.59 8.93
N SER A 16 -8.72 23.93 7.87
CA SER A 16 -7.33 23.45 7.83
C SER A 16 -6.33 24.59 8.07
N LYS A 17 -6.57 25.79 7.50
CA LYS A 17 -5.70 26.97 7.68
C LYS A 17 -5.56 27.46 9.13
N LYS A 18 -6.47 27.09 10.04
CA LYS A 18 -6.41 27.47 11.45
C LYS A 18 -5.53 26.55 12.31
N LEU A 19 -5.14 25.40 11.76
CA LEU A 19 -4.30 24.41 12.44
C LEU A 19 -2.82 24.71 12.17
N ASP A 20 -1.95 24.27 13.09
CA ASP A 20 -0.51 24.21 12.88
C ASP A 20 -0.18 23.33 11.67
N TYR A 21 0.94 23.59 11.01
CA TYR A 21 1.30 22.94 9.74
C TYR A 21 1.21 21.41 9.80
N GLU A 22 1.72 20.81 10.88
CA GLU A 22 1.74 19.35 11.11
C GLU A 22 0.35 18.77 11.39
N ALA A 23 -0.57 19.57 11.94
CA ALA A 23 -1.93 19.15 12.26
C ALA A 23 -2.88 19.25 11.05
N ARG A 24 -2.41 19.76 9.90
CA ARG A 24 -3.22 19.89 8.69
C ARG A 24 -3.27 18.60 7.89
N TYR A 25 -4.49 18.17 7.57
CA TYR A 25 -4.69 16.99 6.72
C TYR A 25 -4.26 17.23 5.26
N ILE A 26 -4.59 18.40 4.71
CA ILE A 26 -4.21 18.88 3.37
C ILE A 26 -3.68 20.32 3.51
N GLN A 27 -2.51 20.60 2.94
CA GLN A 27 -1.95 21.93 2.79
C GLN A 27 -2.64 22.68 1.64
N PRO A 28 -2.80 24.01 1.74
CA PRO A 28 -3.50 24.80 0.73
C PRO A 28 -2.95 24.66 -0.70
N GLU A 29 -1.65 24.36 -0.85
CA GLU A 29 -0.96 24.22 -2.13
C GLU A 29 -0.53 22.78 -2.45
N GLU A 30 -0.99 21.80 -1.66
CA GLU A 30 -0.59 20.39 -1.79
C GLU A 30 -0.99 19.82 -3.16
N LYS A 31 0.02 19.56 -4.00
CA LYS A 31 -0.12 19.03 -5.35
C LYS A 31 0.95 17.99 -5.64
N GLY A 32 0.94 16.91 -4.87
CA GLY A 32 1.87 15.79 -5.09
C GLY A 32 1.71 15.20 -6.48
N LYS A 33 2.84 15.02 -7.16
CA LYS A 33 2.93 14.30 -8.44
C LYS A 33 3.54 12.93 -8.20
N VAL A 34 3.00 11.92 -8.88
CA VAL A 34 3.49 10.55 -8.81
C VAL A 34 3.53 9.96 -10.22
N LEU A 35 4.60 9.23 -10.52
CA LEU A 35 4.73 8.42 -11.73
C LEU A 35 4.97 6.97 -11.33
N SER A 36 4.21 6.04 -11.92
CA SER A 36 4.28 4.60 -11.63
C SER A 36 4.32 3.81 -12.93
N TRP A 37 5.17 2.79 -12.99
CA TRP A 37 5.28 1.87 -14.12
C TRP A 37 5.52 0.43 -13.66
N ARG A 38 5.20 -0.53 -14.55
CA ARG A 38 5.34 -1.96 -14.30
C ARG A 38 5.69 -2.72 -15.57
N PHE A 39 6.59 -3.68 -15.43
CA PHE A 39 6.79 -4.76 -16.39
C PHE A 39 6.29 -6.06 -15.77
N ALA A 40 5.65 -6.91 -16.58
CA ALA A 40 5.17 -8.20 -16.15
C ALA A 40 5.43 -9.26 -17.23
N TYR A 41 5.78 -10.47 -16.79
CA TYR A 41 6.12 -11.60 -17.64
C TYR A 41 5.45 -12.86 -17.11
N HIS A 42 4.75 -13.59 -17.98
CA HIS A 42 3.84 -14.66 -17.58
C HIS A 42 4.14 -15.96 -18.36
N PRO A 43 5.25 -16.67 -18.07
CA PRO A 43 5.53 -17.96 -18.70
C PRO A 43 4.78 -19.09 -17.98
N GLU A 44 3.99 -19.88 -18.72
CA GLU A 44 3.26 -21.08 -18.25
C GLU A 44 2.75 -20.99 -16.80
N HIS A 45 3.45 -21.58 -15.84
CA HIS A 45 3.07 -21.66 -14.42
C HIS A 45 3.53 -20.50 -13.54
N TRP A 46 4.22 -19.50 -14.11
CA TRP A 46 4.81 -18.40 -13.36
C TRP A 46 4.28 -17.06 -13.85
N HIS A 47 4.04 -16.16 -12.91
CA HIS A 47 3.76 -14.76 -13.18
C HIS A 47 4.73 -13.89 -12.42
N PHE A 48 5.58 -13.15 -13.13
CA PHE A 48 6.55 -12.23 -12.55
C PHE A 48 6.16 -10.79 -12.83
N GLY A 49 6.36 -9.91 -11.86
CA GLY A 49 6.16 -8.48 -12.02
C GLY A 49 7.27 -7.68 -11.36
N ALA A 50 7.70 -6.61 -12.02
CA ALA A 50 8.58 -5.59 -11.46
C ALA A 50 7.93 -4.22 -11.67
N ALA A 51 7.75 -3.47 -10.60
CA ALA A 51 7.13 -2.15 -10.61
C ALA A 51 8.01 -1.14 -9.88
N TYR A 52 7.92 0.10 -10.33
CA TYR A 52 8.57 1.23 -9.68
C TYR A 52 7.64 2.43 -9.69
N THR A 53 7.66 3.18 -8.59
CA THR A 53 6.87 4.40 -8.42
C THR A 53 7.72 5.49 -7.79
N LYS A 54 7.78 6.66 -8.44
CA LYS A 54 8.40 7.87 -7.90
C LYS A 54 7.32 8.85 -7.45
N ALA A 55 7.30 9.18 -6.17
CA ALA A 55 6.68 10.42 -5.69
C ALA A 55 7.70 11.55 -5.83
N PHE A 56 7.35 12.61 -6.55
CA PHE A 56 8.25 13.74 -6.78
C PHE A 56 8.32 14.65 -5.54
N ASP A 57 9.40 15.44 -5.47
CA ASP A 57 9.69 16.45 -4.45
C ASP A 57 8.80 17.71 -4.52
N THR A 58 7.66 17.61 -5.22
CA THR A 58 6.71 18.72 -5.35
C THR A 58 5.98 19.02 -4.05
N GLU A 59 5.27 18.03 -3.51
CA GLU A 59 4.46 18.07 -2.28
C GLU A 59 4.07 16.61 -1.98
N ARG A 60 3.42 16.31 -0.85
CA ARG A 60 2.96 14.95 -0.55
C ARG A 60 1.80 14.55 -1.46
N PHE A 61 1.79 13.28 -1.85
CA PHE A 61 0.67 12.71 -2.57
C PHE A 61 -0.46 12.33 -1.60
N LEU A 62 -1.63 12.97 -1.74
CA LEU A 62 -2.79 12.68 -0.91
C LEU A 62 -3.92 12.09 -1.74
N PHE A 63 -4.33 10.87 -1.37
CA PHE A 63 -5.48 10.22 -1.98
C PHE A 63 -6.76 10.52 -1.16
N PRO A 64 -7.91 10.82 -1.79
CA PRO A 64 -9.16 11.03 -1.06
C PRO A 64 -9.55 9.78 -0.26
N LYS A 65 -9.80 9.93 1.04
CA LYS A 65 -10.09 8.80 1.94
C LYS A 65 -11.39 8.10 1.59
N GLU A 66 -12.33 8.85 1.02
CA GLU A 66 -13.64 8.38 0.57
C GLU A 66 -13.53 7.38 -0.58
N LEU A 67 -12.42 7.43 -1.32
CA LEU A 67 -12.15 6.55 -2.45
C LEU A 67 -11.30 5.32 -2.05
N GLY A 68 -10.99 5.17 -0.77
CA GLY A 68 -10.26 4.01 -0.24
C GLY A 68 -8.75 4.21 -0.21
N ARG A 69 -8.01 3.47 -1.07
CA ARG A 69 -6.54 3.38 -1.05
C ARG A 69 -5.96 3.85 -2.37
N ASP A 70 -4.72 4.33 -2.34
CA ASP A 70 -3.92 4.57 -3.54
C ASP A 70 -3.77 3.29 -4.38
N HIS A 71 -3.84 3.45 -5.70
CA HIS A 71 -3.74 2.39 -6.69
C HIS A 71 -2.58 2.67 -7.64
N PHE A 72 -1.36 2.40 -7.18
CA PHE A 72 -0.15 2.38 -8.01
C PHE A 72 0.26 0.95 -8.31
N PHE A 73 1.15 0.77 -9.29
CA PHE A 73 1.64 -0.57 -9.61
C PHE A 73 2.49 -1.20 -8.49
N THR A 74 2.96 -0.40 -7.53
CA THR A 74 3.69 -0.83 -6.34
C THR A 74 2.79 -0.97 -5.10
N SER A 75 1.47 -0.77 -5.23
CA SER A 75 0.54 -0.80 -4.10
C SER A 75 0.22 -2.24 -3.66
N ILE A 76 1.04 -2.79 -2.77
CA ILE A 76 0.79 -4.09 -2.13
C ILE A 76 -0.06 -3.95 -0.85
N PRO A 77 -0.75 -5.01 -0.36
CA PRO A 77 -1.36 -5.03 0.96
C PRO A 77 -0.40 -4.50 2.04
N ARG A 78 -0.90 -3.74 3.02
CA ARG A 78 -0.12 -3.12 4.11
C ARG A 78 0.99 -2.11 3.72
N SER A 79 1.19 -1.82 2.44
CA SER A 79 2.00 -0.69 1.95
C SER A 79 1.10 0.40 1.36
N ARG A 80 1.51 1.67 1.49
CA ARG A 80 0.82 2.85 0.95
C ARG A 80 1.83 3.94 0.58
N LEU A 81 1.61 4.59 -0.56
CA LEU A 81 2.35 5.81 -0.94
C LEU A 81 1.65 7.08 -0.43
N GLU A 82 0.36 7.01 -0.11
CA GLU A 82 -0.37 8.18 0.41
C GLU A 82 0.34 8.80 1.62
N GLY A 83 0.45 10.12 1.61
CA GLY A 83 1.16 10.90 2.61
C GLY A 83 2.66 11.04 2.37
N LEU A 84 3.21 10.40 1.33
CA LEU A 84 4.62 10.51 0.95
C LEU A 84 4.83 11.46 -0.25
N GLY A 85 5.96 12.15 -0.24
CA GLY A 85 6.57 12.92 -1.32
C GLY A 85 8.07 12.62 -1.36
N ASP A 86 8.75 12.95 -2.45
CA ASP A 86 10.17 12.64 -2.68
C ASP A 86 10.58 11.20 -2.29
N ALA A 87 9.73 10.23 -2.65
CA ALA A 87 9.92 8.83 -2.25
C ALA A 87 10.01 7.92 -3.47
N ASP A 88 10.84 6.91 -3.36
CA ASP A 88 11.07 5.88 -4.36
C ASP A 88 10.50 4.56 -3.83
N VAL A 89 9.60 3.94 -4.59
CA VAL A 89 9.02 2.65 -4.23
C VAL A 89 9.33 1.64 -5.31
N PHE A 90 9.96 0.54 -4.92
CA PHE A 90 10.24 -0.59 -5.79
C PHE A 90 9.39 -1.79 -5.36
N THR A 91 8.90 -2.58 -6.30
CA THR A 91 8.14 -3.80 -6.00
C THR A 91 8.46 -4.92 -6.97
N LEU A 92 8.76 -6.09 -6.44
CA LEU A 92 8.86 -7.35 -7.15
C LEU A 92 7.71 -8.25 -6.74
N SER A 93 7.18 -9.01 -7.68
CA SER A 93 6.10 -9.97 -7.46
C SER A 93 6.37 -11.24 -8.25
N GLY A 94 5.97 -12.36 -7.67
CA GLY A 94 6.08 -13.69 -8.26
C GLY A 94 4.92 -14.55 -7.79
N ASP A 95 4.13 -15.04 -8.72
CA ASP A 95 3.12 -16.06 -8.47
C ASP A 95 3.51 -17.36 -9.18
N TYR A 96 3.21 -18.48 -8.52
CA TYR A 96 3.44 -19.82 -9.03
C TYR A 96 2.16 -20.65 -8.90
N ASP A 97 1.70 -21.15 -10.05
CA ASP A 97 0.59 -22.08 -10.14
C ASP A 97 1.15 -23.50 -10.05
N PHE A 98 0.86 -24.20 -8.95
CA PHE A 98 1.34 -25.56 -8.80
C PHE A 98 0.62 -26.49 -9.77
N ASN A 99 1.26 -27.61 -10.12
CA ASN A 99 0.61 -28.73 -10.80
C ASN A 99 -0.42 -29.48 -9.91
N ILE A 100 -0.83 -28.87 -8.80
CA ILE A 100 -1.88 -29.32 -7.90
C ILE A 100 -3.08 -28.40 -8.15
N LYS A 101 -4.19 -28.98 -8.60
CA LYS A 101 -5.39 -28.23 -8.98
C LYS A 101 -5.86 -27.33 -7.84
N GLY A 102 -6.04 -26.04 -8.14
CA GLY A 102 -6.53 -25.02 -7.20
C GLY A 102 -5.47 -24.46 -6.25
N LEU A 103 -4.22 -24.96 -6.27
CA LEU A 103 -3.16 -24.49 -5.38
C LEU A 103 -2.27 -23.45 -6.07
N THR A 104 -2.15 -22.26 -5.49
CA THR A 104 -1.25 -21.21 -5.97
C THR A 104 -0.46 -20.57 -4.84
N PHE A 105 0.75 -20.12 -5.14
CA PHE A 105 1.61 -19.38 -4.21
C PHE A 105 1.97 -18.03 -4.80
N GLY A 106 1.88 -16.97 -4.00
CA GLY A 106 2.27 -15.62 -4.37
C GLY A 106 3.29 -15.06 -3.38
N LEU A 107 4.26 -14.31 -3.89
CA LEU A 107 5.26 -13.58 -3.13
C LEU A 107 5.40 -12.17 -3.70
N GLU A 108 5.31 -11.16 -2.84
CA GLU A 108 5.57 -9.77 -3.18
C GLU A 108 6.65 -9.22 -2.24
N PHE A 109 7.62 -8.49 -2.79
CA PHE A 109 8.61 -7.72 -2.05
C PHE A 109 8.48 -6.27 -2.46
N THR A 110 8.38 -5.36 -1.49
CA THR A 110 8.35 -3.92 -1.73
C THR A 110 9.36 -3.23 -0.83
N GLU A 111 10.05 -2.24 -1.37
CA GLU A 111 10.95 -1.35 -0.62
C GLU A 111 10.54 0.09 -0.86
N VAL A 112 10.51 0.89 0.21
CA VAL A 112 10.19 2.31 0.21
C VAL A 112 11.39 3.09 0.73
N LEU A 113 11.92 3.98 -0.11
CA LEU A 113 13.12 4.77 0.12
C LEU A 113 12.83 6.27 -0.02
N GLY A 114 13.71 7.11 0.51
CA GLY A 114 13.63 8.58 0.46
C GLY A 114 12.81 9.21 1.59
N THR A 115 12.16 8.41 2.43
CA THR A 115 11.40 8.92 3.57
C THR A 115 12.32 9.33 4.71
N ARG A 116 12.13 10.53 5.25
CA ARG A 116 12.89 11.02 6.41
C ARG A 116 11.99 11.16 7.64
N ILE A 117 12.42 10.59 8.76
CA ILE A 117 11.78 10.81 10.06
C ILE A 117 11.89 12.30 10.44
N ASP A 118 10.81 12.84 10.99
CA ASP A 118 10.56 14.24 11.34
C ASP A 118 10.56 15.19 10.12
N GLY A 119 10.61 14.64 8.91
CA GLY A 119 10.49 15.36 7.63
C GLY A 119 9.05 15.55 7.16
N PHE A 120 8.18 16.15 7.98
CA PHE A 120 6.72 16.22 7.74
C PHE A 120 6.28 16.92 6.44
N ALA A 121 7.17 17.70 5.82
CA ALA A 121 6.94 18.32 4.51
C ALA A 121 6.67 17.27 3.42
N PHE A 122 7.37 16.13 3.46
CA PHE A 122 7.21 15.05 2.48
C PHE A 122 6.78 13.71 3.12
N ASN A 123 6.62 13.66 4.44
CA ASN A 123 6.30 12.44 5.18
C ASN A 123 5.23 12.68 6.24
N LYS A 124 3.96 12.64 5.83
CA LYS A 124 2.81 12.95 6.69
C LYS A 124 2.71 12.03 7.91
N TYR A 125 3.00 10.76 7.73
CA TYR A 125 2.85 9.74 8.77
C TYR A 125 4.13 9.49 9.55
N ASN A 126 5.19 10.23 9.24
CA ASN A 126 6.47 10.09 9.89
C ASN A 126 7.00 8.64 9.83
N SER A 127 6.78 8.00 8.68
CA SER A 127 7.24 6.64 8.39
C SER A 127 8.74 6.64 8.11
N ASP A 128 9.46 5.62 8.58
CA ASP A 128 10.83 5.37 8.13
C ASP A 128 10.83 4.71 6.75
N GLU A 129 12.02 4.62 6.15
CA GLU A 129 12.25 3.73 5.02
C GLU A 129 12.06 2.28 5.51
N TYR A 130 11.49 1.43 4.66
CA TYR A 130 11.18 0.06 5.04
C TYR A 130 11.19 -0.86 3.84
N TYR A 131 11.35 -2.15 4.12
CA TYR A 131 10.98 -3.20 3.20
C TYR A 131 9.83 -4.03 3.76
N GLN A 132 9.08 -4.65 2.87
CA GLN A 132 7.93 -5.48 3.20
C GLN A 132 7.88 -6.70 2.29
N VAL A 133 7.63 -7.86 2.87
CA VAL A 133 7.39 -9.12 2.17
C VAL A 133 5.96 -9.55 2.43
N ASN A 134 5.19 -9.79 1.38
CA ASN A 134 3.90 -10.45 1.46
C ASN A 134 4.00 -11.84 0.84
N THR A 135 3.39 -12.82 1.49
CA THR A 135 3.27 -14.18 0.97
C THR A 135 1.83 -14.61 1.04
N ARG A 136 1.36 -15.29 -0.01
CA ARG A 136 0.02 -15.85 -0.10
C ARG A 136 0.12 -17.30 -0.53
N LEU A 137 -0.54 -18.20 0.21
CA LEU A 137 -0.84 -19.55 -0.25
C LEU A 137 -2.35 -19.65 -0.38
N HIS A 138 -2.82 -19.98 -1.57
CA HIS A 138 -4.24 -20.09 -1.88
C HIS A 138 -4.59 -21.51 -2.32
N TYR A 139 -5.70 -22.04 -1.83
CA TYR A 139 -6.22 -23.34 -2.24
C TYR A 139 -7.72 -23.28 -2.47
N GLU A 140 -8.13 -23.59 -3.70
CA GLU A 140 -9.52 -23.81 -4.10
C GLU A 140 -9.88 -25.29 -3.98
N MET A 141 -10.95 -25.60 -3.23
CA MET A 141 -11.47 -26.96 -3.13
C MET A 141 -12.28 -27.34 -4.38
N HIS A 142 -12.21 -28.62 -4.73
CA HIS A 142 -12.95 -29.18 -5.86
C HIS A 142 -13.78 -30.39 -5.43
N GLY A 143 -14.81 -30.72 -6.21
CA GLY A 143 -15.70 -31.85 -5.96
C GLY A 143 -16.83 -31.46 -4.99
N PHE A 144 -17.04 -32.23 -3.92
CA PHE A 144 -18.17 -32.01 -3.01
C PHE A 144 -18.14 -30.64 -2.30
N LEU A 145 -16.96 -30.06 -2.09
CA LEU A 145 -16.76 -28.76 -1.43
C LEU A 145 -16.36 -27.66 -2.42
N GLU A 146 -16.73 -27.83 -3.69
CA GLU A 146 -16.56 -26.78 -4.70
C GLU A 146 -17.16 -25.45 -4.22
N GLY A 147 -16.41 -24.36 -4.44
CA GLY A 147 -16.72 -23.03 -3.91
C GLY A 147 -16.03 -22.70 -2.58
N LEU A 148 -15.46 -23.67 -1.85
CA LEU A 148 -14.68 -23.42 -0.63
C LEU A 148 -13.22 -23.09 -0.96
N ASN A 149 -12.76 -21.93 -0.48
CA ASN A 149 -11.43 -21.40 -0.71
C ASN A 149 -10.72 -21.15 0.63
N PHE A 150 -9.41 -21.43 0.66
CA PHE A 150 -8.54 -21.13 1.78
C PHE A 150 -7.40 -20.22 1.34
N ASP A 151 -7.10 -19.22 2.16
CA ASP A 151 -5.99 -18.30 1.97
C ASP A 151 -5.18 -18.19 3.26
N VAL A 152 -3.88 -18.48 3.16
CA VAL A 152 -2.90 -18.16 4.20
C VAL A 152 -2.11 -16.96 3.71
N LEU A 153 -2.20 -15.85 4.44
CA LEU A 153 -1.50 -14.60 4.12
C LEU A 153 -0.49 -14.31 5.21
N TYR A 154 0.76 -14.10 4.83
CA TYR A 154 1.83 -13.70 5.73
C TYR A 154 2.42 -12.36 5.28
N VAL A 155 2.63 -11.45 6.22
CA VAL A 155 3.24 -10.14 5.99
C VAL A 155 4.38 -9.96 6.98
N LEU A 156 5.56 -9.66 6.46
CA LEU A 156 6.72 -9.17 7.22
C LEU A 156 6.96 -7.73 6.78
N LYS A 157 7.12 -6.82 7.74
CA LYS A 157 7.51 -5.43 7.46
C LYS A 157 8.60 -5.02 8.43
N GLU A 158 9.70 -4.47 7.92
CA GLU A 158 10.82 -3.99 8.73
C GLU A 158 11.32 -2.63 8.24
N ASN A 159 11.57 -1.73 9.18
CA ASN A 159 12.23 -0.45 8.94
C ASN A 159 13.73 -0.65 8.66
N LEU A 160 14.30 0.22 7.84
CA LEU A 160 15.72 0.18 7.50
C LEU A 160 16.60 0.90 8.53
N ASN A 161 16.12 1.99 9.13
CA ASN A 161 16.98 2.89 9.92
C ASN A 161 16.60 2.97 11.40
N ASN A 162 15.34 2.73 11.74
CA ASN A 162 14.81 3.01 13.07
C ASN A 162 14.00 1.85 13.67
N THR A 163 14.42 1.43 14.87
CA THR A 163 13.77 0.38 15.68
C THR A 163 13.18 0.91 17.00
N GLU A 164 13.19 2.22 17.22
CA GLU A 164 12.65 2.88 18.40
C GLU A 164 11.16 2.57 18.57
N SER A 165 10.77 2.10 19.75
CA SER A 165 9.41 1.62 20.00
C SER A 165 8.35 2.70 19.73
N SER A 166 8.66 3.97 19.99
CA SER A 166 7.74 5.10 19.75
C SER A 166 7.45 5.34 18.26
N LYS A 167 8.36 4.96 17.36
CA LYS A 167 8.24 5.13 15.91
C LYS A 167 7.77 3.85 15.20
N VAL A 168 7.95 2.70 15.84
CA VAL A 168 7.63 1.37 15.28
C VAL A 168 6.25 0.85 15.69
N PHE A 169 5.77 1.19 16.89
CA PHE A 169 4.56 0.60 17.46
C PHE A 169 3.34 0.72 16.54
N ASN A 170 2.77 -0.44 16.16
CA ASN A 170 1.63 -0.60 15.24
C ASN A 170 1.82 -0.07 13.80
N GLN A 171 3.04 0.30 13.40
CA GLN A 171 3.32 0.86 12.08
C GLN A 171 4.29 0.01 11.25
N SER A 172 5.30 -0.58 11.91
CA SER A 172 6.35 -1.39 11.26
C SER A 172 6.94 -2.42 12.23
N ASN A 173 7.98 -3.14 11.79
CA ASN A 173 8.67 -4.23 12.51
C ASN A 173 7.70 -5.24 13.09
N PHE A 174 6.87 -5.82 12.22
CA PHE A 174 5.90 -6.82 12.63
C PHE A 174 5.83 -7.98 11.66
N HIS A 175 5.34 -9.08 12.20
CA HIS A 175 4.88 -10.24 11.46
C HIS A 175 3.35 -10.32 11.63
N GLN A 176 2.63 -10.52 10.53
CA GLN A 176 1.19 -10.74 10.57
C GLN A 176 0.85 -11.99 9.76
N ILE A 177 0.08 -12.89 10.36
CA ILE A 177 -0.50 -14.05 9.69
C ILE A 177 -2.02 -13.90 9.69
N ASN A 178 -2.65 -14.10 8.54
CA ASN A 178 -4.10 -14.21 8.42
C ASN A 178 -4.43 -15.55 7.77
N PHE A 179 -5.42 -16.24 8.33
CA PHE A 179 -6.07 -17.37 7.70
C PHE A 179 -7.48 -16.94 7.32
N VAL A 180 -7.80 -17.01 6.05
CA VAL A 180 -9.10 -16.60 5.50
C VAL A 180 -9.74 -17.82 4.85
N THR A 181 -11.02 -18.00 5.13
CA THR A 181 -11.85 -19.03 4.51
C THR A 181 -13.04 -18.34 3.87
N ASN A 182 -13.31 -18.67 2.61
CA ASN A 182 -14.42 -18.11 1.86
C ASN A 182 -15.20 -19.23 1.19
N TYR A 183 -16.54 -19.14 1.20
CA TYR A 183 -17.41 -20.06 0.49
C TYR A 183 -18.29 -19.28 -0.49
N ILE A 184 -18.08 -19.54 -1.77
CA ILE A 184 -18.81 -18.90 -2.86
C ILE A 184 -19.88 -19.88 -3.33
N PHE A 185 -21.16 -19.48 -3.19
CA PHE A 185 -22.34 -20.24 -3.60
C PHE A 185 -22.63 -20.12 -5.10
#